data_AF-A0A2D5FMD7-F1
#
_entry.id   AF-A0A2D5FMD7-F1
#
_cell.length_a   1.000
_cell.length_b   1.000
_cell.length_c   1.000
_cell.angle_alpha   90.00
_cell.angle_beta   90.00
_cell.angle_gamma   90.00
#
_symmetry.space_group_name_H-M   'P 1'
#
loop_
_entity.id
_entity.type
_entity.pdbx_description
1 polymer ?
#
loop_
_entity_poly.entity_id
_entity_poly.type
_entity_poly.pdbx_seq_one_letter_code
_entity_poly.pdbx_strand_id
1 'polypeptide(L)'
;MEVHRVSTYHDVEHALRITDLKQSLYDEGKILMDKVLVTLHGDEHRQRRSIESQLFRKNFFRVYENEVFPDLLRETLDQFLTDSSLDLKELGYRIMVHLSLSFAGIDRIDGTVEEADAQHRLLIQLGQ
;
A
#
# COMPACT_ATOMS: atom_id res chain seq x y z
N MET A 1 15.94 21.65 -16.55
CA MET A 1 15.93 20.31 -15.96
C MET A 1 16.27 19.33 -17.07
N GLU A 2 17.35 18.58 -16.93
CA GLU A 2 17.75 17.57 -17.90
C GLU A 2 17.18 16.22 -17.47
N VAL A 3 16.63 15.46 -18.43
CA VAL A 3 16.01 14.16 -18.15
C VAL A 3 16.90 13.08 -18.74
N HIS A 4 17.43 12.21 -17.89
CA HIS A 4 18.22 11.05 -18.30
C HIS A 4 17.33 9.81 -18.27
N ARG A 5 17.20 9.11 -19.41
CA ARG A 5 16.46 7.86 -19.48
C ARG A 5 17.41 6.69 -19.29
N VAL A 6 17.09 5.83 -18.34
CA VAL A 6 17.78 4.57 -18.08
C VAL A 6 16.81 3.44 -18.38
N SER A 7 17.17 2.51 -19.27
CA SER A 7 16.22 1.49 -19.78
C SER A 7 16.76 0.07 -19.87
N THR A 8 18.03 -0.16 -19.56
CA THR A 8 18.56 -1.53 -19.41
C THR A 8 18.37 -1.98 -17.97
N TYR A 9 18.20 -3.29 -17.76
CA TYR A 9 18.03 -3.83 -16.41
C TYR A 9 19.18 -3.43 -15.48
N HIS A 10 20.43 -3.63 -15.96
CA HIS A 10 21.63 -3.34 -15.18
C HIS A 10 21.72 -1.87 -14.79
N ASP A 11 21.47 -0.96 -15.74
CA ASP A 11 21.61 0.46 -15.46
C ASP A 11 20.48 0.97 -14.54
N VAL A 12 19.26 0.43 -14.68
CA VAL A 12 18.13 0.75 -13.77
C VAL A 12 18.43 0.23 -12.36
N GLU A 13 18.91 -1.01 -12.24
CA GLU A 13 19.26 -1.61 -10.95
C GLU A 13 20.37 -0.81 -10.26
N HIS A 14 21.41 -0.42 -11.01
CA HIS A 14 22.48 0.44 -10.52
C HIS A 14 21.96 1.81 -10.08
N ALA A 15 21.14 2.46 -10.91
CA ALA A 15 20.57 3.77 -10.59
C ALA A 15 19.70 3.74 -9.32
N LEU A 16 18.89 2.70 -9.13
CA LEU A 16 18.05 2.52 -7.92
C LEU A 16 18.86 2.31 -6.63
N ARG A 17 20.16 2.02 -6.71
CA ARG A 17 21.06 1.87 -5.56
C ARG A 17 21.86 3.12 -5.23
N ILE A 18 21.84 4.15 -6.08
CA ILE A 18 22.55 5.40 -5.82
C ILE A 18 21.82 6.14 -4.70
N THR A 19 22.43 6.19 -3.52
CA THR A 19 21.81 6.76 -2.31
C THR A 19 21.60 8.26 -2.37
N ASP A 20 22.30 8.95 -3.27
CA ASP A 20 22.19 10.40 -3.47
C ASP A 20 21.01 10.78 -4.38
N LEU A 21 20.35 9.80 -5.01
CA LEU A 21 19.14 10.02 -5.80
C LEU A 21 17.91 9.92 -4.90
N LYS A 22 17.07 10.97 -4.90
CA LYS A 22 15.76 10.99 -4.25
C LYS A 22 14.68 10.59 -5.26
N GLN A 23 13.70 9.81 -4.81
CA GLN A 23 12.49 9.55 -5.60
C GLN A 23 11.66 10.85 -5.77
N SER A 24 11.30 11.17 -7.01
CA SER A 24 10.54 12.38 -7.36
C SER A 24 9.06 12.15 -7.66
N LEU A 25 8.62 10.88 -7.80
CA LEU A 25 7.29 10.54 -8.33
C LEU A 25 6.13 10.98 -7.43
N TYR A 26 6.37 11.09 -6.13
CA TYR A 26 5.31 11.27 -5.13
C TYR A 26 5.20 12.70 -4.62
N ASP A 27 6.06 13.62 -5.08
CA ASP A 27 6.02 15.02 -4.68
C ASP A 27 4.71 15.72 -5.16
N GLU A 28 4.06 15.20 -6.21
CA GLU A 28 2.76 15.71 -6.72
C GLU A 28 1.56 15.25 -5.88
N GLY A 29 1.72 14.23 -5.02
CA GLY A 29 0.64 13.61 -4.24
C GLY A 29 0.28 14.34 -2.94
N LYS A 30 -0.04 15.64 -3.00
CA LYS A 30 -0.50 16.53 -1.89
C LYS A 30 -0.32 16.02 -0.45
N ILE A 31 -1.42 15.93 0.33
CA ILE A 31 -1.44 15.69 1.78
C ILE A 31 -1.09 14.23 2.09
N LEU A 32 -1.54 13.30 1.25
CA LEU A 32 -1.39 11.87 1.49
C LEU A 32 0.08 11.40 1.40
N MET A 33 0.88 12.02 0.53
CA MET A 33 2.30 11.66 0.34
C MET A 33 3.25 12.51 1.20
N ASP A 34 2.74 13.45 2.01
CA ASP A 34 3.60 14.19 2.93
C ASP A 34 4.12 13.25 4.03
N LYS A 35 5.45 13.22 4.22
CA LYS A 35 6.16 12.45 5.26
C LYS A 35 5.88 10.93 5.29
N VAL A 36 5.40 10.37 4.19
CA VAL A 36 5.37 8.90 4.04
C VAL A 36 6.78 8.40 3.72
N LEU A 37 7.08 7.16 4.09
CA LEU A 37 8.42 6.61 3.97
C LEU A 37 9.02 6.79 2.55
N VAL A 38 8.22 6.64 1.50
CA VAL A 38 8.66 6.73 0.10
C VAL A 38 9.06 8.15 -0.36
N THR A 39 8.64 9.20 0.35
CA THR A 39 9.02 10.60 0.07
C THR A 39 10.17 11.11 0.93
N LEU A 40 10.47 10.41 2.03
CA LEU A 40 11.61 10.73 2.90
C LEU A 40 12.94 10.43 2.20
N HIS A 41 13.99 11.16 2.57
CA HIS A 41 15.34 10.93 2.03
C HIS A 41 16.42 11.00 3.12
N GLY A 42 17.60 10.44 2.83
CA GLY A 42 18.75 10.47 3.72
C GLY A 42 18.48 9.85 5.10
N ASP A 43 18.88 10.57 6.15
CA ASP A 43 18.81 10.09 7.53
C ASP A 43 17.38 9.91 8.03
N GLU A 44 16.45 10.78 7.63
CA GLU A 44 15.04 10.70 8.02
C GLU A 44 14.39 9.41 7.48
N HIS A 45 14.63 9.11 6.19
CA HIS A 45 14.21 7.85 5.59
C HIS A 45 14.83 6.65 6.32
N ARG A 46 16.14 6.68 6.60
CA ARG A 46 16.86 5.58 7.25
C ARG A 46 16.29 5.29 8.64
N GLN A 47 16.06 6.33 9.43
CA GLN A 47 15.47 6.21 10.77
C GLN A 47 14.06 5.65 10.70
N ARG A 48 13.19 6.21 9.84
CA ARG A 48 11.81 5.72 9.68
C ARG A 48 11.75 4.27 9.20
N ARG A 49 12.55 3.91 8.20
CA ARG A 49 12.65 2.54 7.67
C ARG A 49 13.04 1.55 8.75
N SER A 50 13.96 1.91 9.66
CA SER A 50 14.43 1.03 10.72
C SER A 50 13.32 0.60 11.68
N ILE A 51 12.35 1.49 11.92
CA ILE A 51 11.17 1.24 12.75
C ILE A 51 10.14 0.45 11.93
N GLU A 52 9.72 0.96 10.77
CA GLU A 52 8.63 0.36 9.99
C GLU A 52 8.98 -1.03 9.46
N SER A 53 10.25 -1.32 9.16
CA SER A 53 10.70 -2.65 8.72
C SER A 53 10.43 -3.77 9.72
N GLN A 54 10.16 -3.45 11.00
CA GLN A 54 9.77 -4.43 12.02
C GLN A 54 8.45 -5.13 11.64
N LEU A 55 7.51 -4.40 11.03
CA LEU A 55 6.23 -4.95 10.54
C LEU A 55 6.43 -5.88 9.34
N PHE A 56 7.54 -5.74 8.63
CA PHE A 56 7.85 -6.52 7.44
C PHE A 56 8.78 -7.72 7.73
N ARG A 57 8.94 -8.10 9.01
CA ARG A 57 9.76 -9.26 9.39
C ARG A 57 9.02 -10.56 9.10
N LYS A 58 9.80 -11.58 8.72
CA LYS A 58 9.28 -12.94 8.41
C LYS A 58 8.32 -13.49 9.47
N ASN A 59 8.61 -13.30 10.75
CA ASN A 59 7.77 -13.82 11.82
C ASN A 59 6.40 -13.13 11.87
N PHE A 60 6.37 -11.81 11.65
CA PHE A 60 5.12 -11.04 11.58
C PHE A 60 4.31 -11.47 10.35
N PHE A 61 4.95 -11.46 9.17
CA PHE A 61 4.30 -11.89 7.93
C PHE A 61 3.74 -13.30 8.01
N ARG A 62 4.45 -14.24 8.63
CA ARG A 62 3.96 -15.61 8.80
C ARG A 62 2.66 -15.66 9.60
N VAL A 63 2.56 -14.91 10.69
CA VAL A 63 1.30 -14.85 11.47
C VAL A 63 0.22 -14.19 10.61
N TYR A 64 0.54 -13.05 10.01
CA TYR A 64 -0.42 -12.30 9.20
C TYR A 64 -0.97 -13.13 8.03
N GLU A 65 -0.11 -13.77 7.25
CA GLU A 65 -0.49 -14.58 6.07
C GLU A 65 -1.27 -15.85 6.42
N ASN A 66 -0.98 -16.49 7.57
CA ASN A 66 -1.60 -17.77 7.93
C ASN A 66 -2.82 -17.62 8.83
N GLU A 67 -2.90 -16.54 9.62
CA GLU A 67 -3.90 -16.40 10.68
C GLU A 67 -4.83 -15.21 10.47
N VAL A 68 -4.37 -14.12 9.83
CA VAL A 68 -5.17 -12.88 9.71
C VAL A 68 -5.73 -12.72 8.29
N PHE A 69 -4.86 -12.78 7.28
CA PHE A 69 -5.21 -12.52 5.89
C PHE A 69 -6.24 -13.50 5.32
N PRO A 70 -6.23 -14.82 5.62
CA PRO A 70 -7.20 -15.74 5.03
C PRO A 70 -8.65 -15.41 5.38
N ASP A 71 -8.91 -14.99 6.61
CA ASP A 71 -10.27 -14.66 7.05
C ASP A 71 -10.72 -13.30 6.47
N LEU A 72 -9.83 -12.31 6.43
CA LEU A 72 -10.08 -11.02 5.77
C LEU A 72 -10.36 -11.20 4.26
N LEU A 73 -9.60 -12.06 3.60
CA LEU A 73 -9.78 -12.37 2.18
C LEU A 73 -11.11 -13.08 1.97
N ARG A 74 -11.45 -14.08 2.79
CA ARG A 74 -12.72 -14.80 2.71
C ARG A 74 -13.91 -13.86 2.86
N GLU A 75 -13.89 -13.01 3.87
CA GLU A 75 -14.95 -12.01 4.09
C GLU A 75 -15.14 -11.11 2.86
N THR A 76 -14.03 -10.65 2.26
CA THR A 76 -14.08 -9.80 1.07
C THR A 76 -14.61 -10.56 -0.15
N LEU A 77 -14.22 -11.83 -0.32
CA LEU A 77 -14.68 -12.66 -1.42
C LEU A 77 -16.17 -12.99 -1.29
N ASP A 78 -16.65 -13.32 -0.08
CA ASP A 78 -18.05 -13.66 0.18
C ASP A 78 -19.01 -12.51 -0.17
N GLN A 79 -18.55 -11.26 -0.04
CA GLN A 79 -19.29 -10.06 -0.45
C GLN A 79 -19.41 -9.89 -1.98
N PHE A 80 -18.45 -10.42 -2.75
CA PHE A 80 -18.37 -10.25 -4.20
C PHE A 80 -18.82 -11.48 -5.01
N LEU A 81 -18.78 -12.67 -4.40
CA LEU A 81 -19.13 -13.94 -5.05
C LEU A 81 -20.64 -14.24 -4.96
N THR A 82 -21.47 -13.21 -5.11
CA THR A 82 -22.94 -13.32 -5.07
C THR A 82 -23.55 -13.61 -6.43
N ASP A 83 -22.88 -13.19 -7.51
CA ASP A 83 -23.34 -13.29 -8.89
C ASP A 83 -22.43 -14.18 -9.74
N SER A 84 -22.93 -14.60 -10.91
CA SER A 84 -22.14 -15.39 -11.87
C SER A 84 -21.01 -14.61 -12.57
N SER A 85 -20.91 -13.30 -12.31
CA SER A 85 -19.92 -12.40 -12.91
C SER A 85 -19.57 -11.29 -11.94
N LEU A 86 -18.30 -10.85 -11.94
CA LEU A 86 -17.81 -9.76 -11.09
C LEU A 86 -16.75 -8.92 -11.82
N ASP A 87 -16.52 -7.68 -11.35
CA ASP A 87 -15.41 -6.84 -11.78
C ASP A 87 -14.14 -7.16 -10.96
N LEU A 88 -13.14 -7.75 -11.62
CA LEU A 88 -11.86 -8.11 -11.00
C LEU A 88 -11.07 -6.88 -10.54
N LYS A 89 -11.22 -5.73 -11.22
CA LYS A 89 -10.58 -4.49 -10.82
C LYS A 89 -11.16 -4.05 -9.48
N GLU A 90 -12.49 -4.00 -9.38
CA GLU A 90 -13.18 -3.60 -8.16
C GLU A 90 -12.84 -4.52 -6.99
N LEU A 91 -12.86 -5.84 -7.22
CA LEU A 91 -12.46 -6.83 -6.22
C LEU A 91 -11.01 -6.62 -5.76
N GLY A 92 -10.07 -6.45 -6.70
CA GLY A 92 -8.66 -6.20 -6.40
C GLY A 92 -8.46 -4.94 -5.55
N TYR A 93 -9.16 -3.84 -5.89
CA TYR A 93 -9.14 -2.63 -5.08
C TYR A 93 -9.70 -2.85 -3.68
N ARG A 94 -10.80 -3.59 -3.53
CA ARG A 94 -11.40 -3.89 -2.22
C ARG A 94 -10.43 -4.66 -1.31
N ILE A 95 -9.83 -5.72 -1.85
CA ILE A 95 -8.84 -6.53 -1.12
C ILE A 95 -7.67 -5.65 -0.66
N MET A 96 -7.16 -4.79 -1.55
CA MET A 96 -6.04 -3.89 -1.22
C MET A 96 -6.37 -2.88 -0.13
N VAL A 97 -7.57 -2.29 -0.15
CA VAL A 97 -8.01 -1.34 0.88
C VAL A 97 -8.18 -2.04 2.22
N HIS A 98 -8.89 -3.18 2.26
CA HIS A 98 -9.11 -3.94 3.49
C HIS A 98 -7.79 -4.41 4.11
N LEU A 99 -6.88 -4.94 3.27
CA LEU A 99 -5.54 -5.32 3.68
C LEU A 99 -4.79 -4.15 4.30
N SER A 100 -4.86 -2.97 3.68
CA SER A 100 -4.16 -1.76 4.14
C SER A 100 -4.70 -1.26 5.48
N LEU A 101 -6.02 -1.28 5.67
CA LEU A 101 -6.67 -0.87 6.93
C LEU A 101 -6.30 -1.81 8.07
N SER A 102 -6.35 -3.12 7.84
CA SER A 102 -5.92 -4.13 8.82
C SER A 102 -4.45 -3.95 9.20
N PHE A 103 -3.57 -3.76 8.22
CA PHE A 103 -2.15 -3.51 8.48
C PHE A 103 -1.89 -2.20 9.23
N ALA A 104 -2.74 -1.18 9.03
CA ALA A 104 -2.69 0.09 9.75
C ALA A 104 -3.30 0.01 11.17
N GLY A 105 -3.91 -1.12 11.55
CA GLY A 105 -4.62 -1.28 12.82
C GLY A 105 -5.90 -0.46 12.89
N ILE A 106 -6.54 -0.19 11.75
CA ILE A 106 -7.83 0.49 11.69
C ILE A 106 -8.92 -0.58 11.69
N ASP A 107 -9.68 -0.62 12.78
CA ASP A 107 -10.80 -1.54 12.94
C ASP A 107 -11.94 -1.16 11.98
N ARG A 108 -12.61 -2.19 11.43
CA ARG A 108 -13.88 -2.06 10.72
C ARG A 108 -15.00 -2.32 11.73
N ILE A 109 -15.85 -1.34 11.95
CA ILE A 109 -16.85 -1.36 13.02
C ILE A 109 -18.02 -2.25 12.63
N ASP A 110 -18.52 -2.07 11.40
CA ASP A 110 -19.72 -2.74 10.92
C ASP A 110 -19.39 -3.95 10.05
N GLY A 111 -18.20 -3.97 9.43
CA GLY A 111 -17.79 -5.05 8.53
C GLY A 111 -18.60 -5.11 7.23
N THR A 112 -19.33 -4.05 6.91
CA THR A 112 -20.26 -4.01 5.77
C THR A 112 -19.57 -3.57 4.49
N VAL A 113 -20.24 -3.81 3.35
CA VAL A 113 -19.82 -3.31 2.03
C VAL A 113 -19.88 -1.79 2.00
N GLU A 114 -20.89 -1.20 2.65
CA GLU A 114 -21.09 0.24 2.73
C GLU A 114 -19.99 0.96 3.51
N GLU A 115 -19.51 0.35 4.61
CA GLU A 115 -18.36 0.85 5.36
C GLU A 115 -17.10 0.85 4.50
N ALA A 116 -16.84 -0.27 3.81
CA ALA A 116 -15.72 -0.41 2.91
C ALA A 116 -15.76 0.61 1.76
N ASP A 117 -16.94 0.86 1.22
CA ASP A 117 -17.20 1.86 0.19
C ASP A 117 -16.89 3.28 0.65
N ALA A 118 -17.29 3.60 1.90
CA ALA A 118 -17.01 4.90 2.49
C ALA A 118 -15.51 5.09 2.70
N GLN A 119 -14.81 4.07 3.20
CA GLN A 119 -13.35 4.08 3.38
C GLN A 119 -12.62 4.26 2.04
N HIS A 120 -13.07 3.56 0.99
CA HIS A 120 -12.51 3.71 -0.35
C HIS A 120 -12.70 5.13 -0.91
N ARG A 121 -13.91 5.70 -0.79
CA ARG A 121 -14.18 7.08 -1.21
C ARG A 121 -13.32 8.09 -0.45
N LEU A 122 -13.11 7.90 0.85
CA LEU A 122 -12.25 8.76 1.66
C LEU A 122 -10.81 8.72 1.15
N LEU A 123 -10.26 7.54 0.85
CA LEU A 123 -8.90 7.40 0.30
C LEU A 123 -8.74 8.11 -1.05
N ILE A 124 -9.73 8.01 -1.94
CA ILE A 124 -9.73 8.74 -3.21
C ILE A 124 -9.73 10.25 -2.96
N GLN A 125 -10.58 10.75 -2.06
CA GLN A 125 -10.67 12.17 -1.74
C GLN A 125 -9.37 12.73 -1.15
N LEU A 126 -8.67 11.95 -0.30
CA LEU A 126 -7.40 12.34 0.30
C LEU A 126 -6.22 12.31 -0.68
N GLY A 127 -6.31 11.46 -1.72
CA GLY A 127 -5.28 11.35 -2.76
C GLY A 127 -5.37 12.40 -3.88
N GLN A 128 -6.44 13.21 -3.93
CA GLN A 128 -6.67 14.28 -4.91
C GLN A 128 -6.14 15.65 -4.46
#